data_AF-A0A9D4KD28-F1
#
_entry.id   AF-A0A9D4KD28-F1
#
_cell.length_a   1.000
_cell.length_b   1.000
_cell.length_c   1.000
_cell.angle_alpha   90.00
_cell.angle_beta   90.00
_cell.angle_gamma   90.00
#
_symmetry.space_group_name_H-M   'P 1'
#
loop_
_entity.id
_entity.type
_entity.pdbx_description
1 polymer ?
#
loop_
_entity_poly.entity_id
_entity_poly.type
_entity_poly.pdbx_seq_one_letter_code
_entity_poly.pdbx_strand_id
1 'polypeptide(L)'
;MANKHCRKRYCRHDNCSKTFAAEASIASSERVLLHRSLDKVKDGPLAVKSITTDSGTQSAKAIRDYYELKKQTNHLKKQTATHYKCFVHKLRAFERHVRAAKSDIKSIPKKYNKDEYMRKLASCLRCRVRIELERLRKQSCNDELFLRSAKFAIENILHCFSGDHKMCKERSRVCTYRVTSSYKHLPYGEPLALQESDKKIVLGNINKTFDATGLKEVAKLFNTNACESLNASVFHYAPKT
;
A
#
# COMPACT_ATOMS: atom_id res chain seq x y z
N MET A 1 13.75 -21.79 -26.54
CA MET A 1 13.31 -21.38 -25.18
C MET A 1 12.97 -19.89 -25.20
N ALA A 2 11.70 -19.53 -25.01
CA ALA A 2 11.25 -18.14 -25.04
C ALA A 2 11.48 -17.49 -23.67
N ASN A 3 12.35 -16.49 -23.62
CA ASN A 3 12.58 -15.70 -22.42
C ASN A 3 11.35 -14.82 -22.18
N LYS A 4 10.64 -15.01 -21.05
CA LYS A 4 9.28 -14.47 -20.77
C LYS A 4 9.14 -12.93 -20.85
N HIS A 5 10.22 -12.20 -21.15
CA HIS A 5 10.26 -10.73 -21.12
C HIS A 5 10.78 -10.08 -22.42
N CYS A 6 11.16 -10.85 -23.45
CA CYS A 6 11.55 -10.29 -24.75
C CYS A 6 10.31 -10.09 -25.66
N ARG A 7 10.02 -8.84 -26.05
CA ARG A 7 8.86 -8.48 -26.89
C ARG A 7 9.14 -8.40 -28.38
N LYS A 8 10.37 -8.66 -28.83
CA LYS A 8 10.75 -8.58 -30.24
C LYS A 8 10.43 -9.91 -30.93
N ARG A 9 9.46 -9.91 -31.85
CA ARG A 9 8.93 -11.08 -32.57
C ARG A 9 10.00 -11.92 -33.29
N TYR A 10 11.13 -11.31 -33.67
CA TYR A 10 12.24 -11.94 -34.38
C TYR A 10 13.59 -11.78 -33.67
N CYS A 11 13.59 -11.67 -32.35
CA CYS A 11 14.85 -11.56 -31.61
C CYS A 11 15.60 -12.89 -31.61
N ARG A 12 16.77 -12.94 -32.25
CA ARG A 12 17.79 -13.95 -31.94
C ARG A 12 18.34 -13.59 -30.55
N HIS A 13 18.00 -14.38 -29.53
CA HIS A 13 18.25 -14.07 -28.12
C HIS A 13 19.73 -13.99 -27.74
N ASP A 14 20.61 -14.34 -28.67
CA ASP A 14 22.07 -14.35 -28.51
C ASP A 14 22.64 -12.93 -28.29
N ASN A 15 21.96 -11.87 -28.78
CA ASN A 15 22.39 -10.47 -28.65
C ASN A 15 21.30 -9.55 -28.04
N CYS A 16 20.34 -10.10 -27.31
CA CYS A 16 19.26 -9.30 -26.74
C CYS A 16 19.70 -8.64 -25.43
N SER A 17 19.73 -7.31 -25.34
CA SER A 17 20.03 -6.58 -24.10
C SER A 17 19.01 -6.79 -22.96
N LYS A 18 17.95 -7.57 -23.22
CA LYS A 18 16.85 -7.91 -22.30
C LYS A 18 16.74 -9.41 -22.01
N THR A 19 17.75 -10.22 -22.31
CA THR A 19 17.77 -11.63 -21.90
C THR A 19 18.32 -11.75 -20.48
N PHE A 20 17.47 -12.26 -19.58
CA PHE A 20 17.93 -12.84 -18.32
C PHE A 20 18.24 -14.32 -18.57
N ALA A 21 19.27 -14.89 -17.94
CA ALA A 21 19.50 -16.34 -18.08
C ALA A 21 18.22 -17.11 -17.69
N ALA A 22 17.92 -18.22 -18.37
CA ALA A 22 16.73 -19.02 -18.03
C ALA A 22 16.73 -19.49 -16.57
N GLU A 23 17.92 -19.60 -15.97
CA GLU A 23 18.16 -19.99 -14.59
C GLU A 23 18.19 -18.81 -13.61
N ALA A 24 18.11 -17.57 -14.11
CA ALA A 24 18.04 -16.40 -13.26
C ALA A 24 16.68 -16.38 -12.53
N SER A 25 16.72 -16.34 -11.21
CA SER A 25 15.53 -16.13 -10.39
C SER A 25 14.75 -14.86 -10.81
N ILE A 26 13.44 -14.85 -10.54
CA ILE A 26 12.60 -13.65 -10.73
C ILE A 26 13.17 -12.48 -9.92
N ALA A 27 13.61 -12.74 -8.68
CA ALA A 27 14.18 -11.74 -7.78
C ALA A 27 15.46 -11.09 -8.34
N SER A 28 16.38 -11.88 -8.90
CA SER A 28 17.61 -11.35 -9.51
C SER A 28 17.31 -10.53 -10.75
N SER A 29 16.35 -10.97 -11.57
CA SER A 29 15.91 -10.24 -12.77
C SER A 29 15.24 -8.90 -12.43
N GLU A 30 14.35 -8.87 -11.43
CA GLU A 30 13.74 -7.63 -10.92
C GLU A 30 14.77 -6.65 -10.37
N ARG A 31 15.78 -7.14 -9.64
CA ARG A 31 16.86 -6.30 -9.10
C ARG A 31 17.61 -5.57 -10.23
N VAL A 32 17.99 -6.28 -11.28
CA VAL A 32 18.70 -5.70 -12.43
C VAL A 32 17.84 -4.69 -13.16
N LEU A 33 16.55 -4.96 -13.38
CA LEU A 33 15.63 -4.01 -14.01
C LEU A 33 15.46 -2.74 -13.18
N LEU A 34 15.38 -2.87 -11.86
CA LEU A 34 15.28 -1.74 -10.95
C LEU A 34 16.54 -0.86 -11.02
N HIS A 35 17.73 -1.47 -10.93
CA HIS A 35 19.01 -0.74 -11.05
C HIS A 35 19.11 0.02 -12.37
N ARG A 36 18.80 -0.63 -13.49
CA ARG A 36 18.77 0.02 -14.82
C ARG A 36 17.79 1.19 -14.89
N SER A 37 16.64 1.07 -14.21
CA SER A 37 15.66 2.16 -14.16
C SER A 37 16.17 3.35 -13.34
N LEU A 38 16.89 3.08 -12.24
CA LEU A 38 17.52 4.12 -11.42
C LEU A 38 18.68 4.82 -12.14
N ASP A 39 19.49 4.09 -12.91
CA ASP A 39 20.55 4.68 -13.73
C ASP A 39 19.97 5.66 -14.76
N LYS A 40 18.88 5.29 -15.45
CA LYS A 40 18.22 6.18 -16.44
C LYS A 40 17.68 7.49 -15.85
N VAL A 41 17.23 7.47 -14.60
CA VAL A 41 16.72 8.69 -13.94
C VAL A 41 17.89 9.58 -13.50
N LYS A 42 19.04 8.99 -13.19
CA LYS A 42 20.25 9.70 -12.76
C LYS A 42 20.88 10.53 -13.88
N ASP A 43 20.80 10.08 -15.12
CA ASP A 43 21.31 10.83 -16.28
C ASP A 43 20.47 12.09 -16.59
N GLY A 44 19.38 12.33 -15.85
CA GLY A 44 18.62 13.57 -15.87
C GLY A 44 19.11 14.60 -14.84
N PRO A 45 18.74 15.89 -14.98
CA PRO A 45 19.16 16.97 -14.08
C PRO A 45 18.56 16.91 -12.66
N LEU A 46 17.81 15.85 -12.33
CA LEU A 46 16.99 15.78 -11.12
C LEU A 46 17.50 14.72 -10.14
N ALA A 47 17.68 15.15 -8.89
CA ALA A 47 18.01 14.26 -7.79
C ALA A 47 16.80 13.42 -7.35
N VAL A 48 16.96 12.10 -7.27
CA VAL A 48 15.92 11.20 -6.74
C VAL A 48 15.89 11.30 -5.21
N LYS A 49 14.89 12.01 -4.68
CA LYS A 49 14.68 12.16 -3.22
C LYS A 49 14.05 10.93 -2.56
N SER A 50 13.13 10.26 -3.26
CA SER A 50 12.43 9.09 -2.73
C SER A 50 11.93 8.17 -3.83
N ILE A 51 11.84 6.88 -3.52
CA ILE A 51 11.36 5.83 -4.42
C ILE A 51 10.17 5.14 -3.75
N THR A 52 9.06 4.99 -4.48
CA THR A 52 7.91 4.20 -4.02
C THR A 52 7.80 2.94 -4.86
N THR A 53 7.70 1.78 -4.21
CA THR A 53 7.50 0.51 -4.91
C THR A 53 6.29 -0.22 -4.35
N ASP A 54 5.83 -1.22 -5.08
CA ASP A 54 4.82 -2.14 -4.57
C ASP A 54 5.38 -3.00 -3.42
N SER A 55 4.52 -3.89 -2.92
CA SER A 55 4.79 -4.78 -1.78
C SER A 55 5.88 -5.85 -2.05
N GLY A 56 6.63 -5.75 -3.16
CA GLY A 56 7.74 -6.65 -3.47
C GLY A 56 8.77 -6.71 -2.34
N THR A 57 9.13 -7.91 -1.91
CA THR A 57 10.03 -8.14 -0.77
C THR A 57 11.46 -7.70 -1.05
N GLN A 58 11.87 -7.71 -2.32
CA GLN A 58 13.26 -7.45 -2.72
C GLN A 58 13.53 -6.00 -3.10
N SER A 59 12.50 -5.19 -3.38
CA SER A 59 12.70 -3.83 -3.91
C SER A 59 13.44 -2.91 -2.94
N ALA A 60 13.14 -3.01 -1.65
CA ALA A 60 13.82 -2.21 -0.62
C ALA A 60 15.32 -2.54 -0.53
N LYS A 61 15.65 -3.85 -0.55
CA LYS A 61 17.03 -4.34 -0.54
C LYS A 61 17.76 -3.90 -1.82
N ALA A 62 17.15 -4.13 -2.97
CA ALA A 62 17.70 -3.75 -4.26
C ALA A 62 18.04 -2.25 -4.36
N ILE A 63 17.18 -1.36 -3.81
CA ILE A 63 17.44 0.08 -3.75
C ILE A 63 18.63 0.40 -2.84
N ARG A 64 18.72 -0.24 -1.66
CA ARG A 64 19.86 -0.05 -0.75
C ARG A 64 21.17 -0.50 -1.41
N ASP A 65 21.19 -1.73 -1.95
CA ASP A 65 22.34 -2.29 -2.66
C ASP A 65 22.83 -1.34 -3.78
N TYR A 66 21.89 -0.74 -4.53
CA TYR A 66 22.21 0.21 -5.60
C TYR A 66 22.95 1.45 -5.07
N TYR A 67 22.40 2.10 -4.05
CA TYR A 67 23.01 3.32 -3.50
C TYR A 67 24.31 3.04 -2.76
N GLU A 68 24.48 1.85 -2.16
CA GLU A 68 25.75 1.41 -1.58
C GLU A 68 26.82 1.23 -2.65
N LEU A 69 26.51 0.51 -3.74
CA LEU A 69 27.43 0.30 -4.86
C LEU A 69 27.85 1.62 -5.54
N LYS A 70 26.92 2.57 -5.66
CA LYS A 70 27.20 3.88 -6.26
C LYS A 70 27.99 4.84 -5.35
N LYS A 71 27.93 4.64 -4.02
CA LYS A 71 28.81 5.35 -3.07
C LYS A 71 30.25 4.89 -3.21
N GLN A 72 30.47 3.58 -3.36
CA GLN A 72 31.80 2.98 -3.51
C GLN A 72 32.49 3.41 -4.82
N THR A 73 31.72 3.64 -5.87
CA THR A 73 32.23 4.05 -7.20
C THR A 73 32.40 5.58 -7.35
N ASN A 74 32.45 6.35 -6.25
CA ASN A 74 32.62 7.82 -6.21
C ASN A 74 31.60 8.65 -7.02
N HIS A 75 30.53 8.03 -7.50
CA HIS A 75 29.57 8.64 -8.43
C HIS A 75 28.35 9.29 -7.75
N LEU A 76 28.20 9.17 -6.43
CA LEU A 76 27.12 9.81 -5.66
C LEU A 76 27.67 10.31 -4.31
N LYS A 77 27.95 11.62 -4.21
CA LYS A 77 28.11 12.28 -2.91
C LYS A 77 26.76 12.22 -2.16
N LYS A 78 26.68 11.36 -1.14
CA LYS A 78 25.65 11.32 -0.07
C LYS A 78 24.16 11.22 -0.44
N GLN A 79 23.75 11.15 -1.70
CA GLN A 79 22.33 10.96 -2.03
C GLN A 79 21.89 9.51 -1.82
N THR A 80 21.08 9.30 -0.79
CA THR A 80 20.27 8.08 -0.63
C THR A 80 18.81 8.46 -0.78
N ALA A 81 18.10 7.83 -1.71
CA ALA A 81 16.65 8.01 -1.80
C ALA A 81 15.97 7.25 -0.66
N THR A 82 14.99 7.89 -0.01
CA THR A 82 14.13 7.20 0.96
C THR A 82 13.20 6.25 0.22
N HIS A 83 13.08 5.01 0.70
CA HIS A 83 12.16 4.02 0.13
C HIS A 83 10.81 4.03 0.86
N TYR A 84 9.73 4.03 0.09
CA TYR A 84 8.35 3.92 0.57
C TYR A 84 7.64 2.74 -0.11
N LYS A 85 6.61 2.22 0.56
CA LYS A 85 5.68 1.25 -0.01
C LYS A 85 4.45 1.97 -0.58
N CYS A 86 3.95 1.45 -1.69
CA CYS A 86 2.71 1.94 -2.30
C CYS A 86 1.56 1.81 -1.30
N PHE A 87 0.94 2.95 -1.00
CA PHE A 87 -0.15 3.04 -0.04
C PHE A 87 -1.38 2.24 -0.49
N VAL A 88 -1.72 2.31 -1.78
CA VAL A 88 -2.86 1.56 -2.35
C VAL A 88 -2.64 0.05 -2.23
N HIS A 89 -1.41 -0.43 -2.48
CA HIS A 89 -1.09 -1.84 -2.33
C HIS A 89 -1.13 -2.30 -0.87
N LYS A 90 -0.67 -1.47 0.06
CA LYS A 90 -0.80 -1.73 1.51
C LYS A 90 -2.28 -1.81 1.92
N LEU A 91 -3.13 -0.89 1.42
CA LEU A 91 -4.58 -0.88 1.64
C LEU A 91 -5.29 -2.12 1.06
N ARG A 92 -4.90 -2.57 -0.14
CA ARG A 92 -5.42 -3.80 -0.77
C ARG A 92 -5.02 -5.03 0.05
N ALA A 93 -3.78 -5.10 0.54
CA ALA A 93 -3.32 -6.18 1.40
C ALA A 93 -4.10 -6.21 2.74
N PHE A 94 -4.29 -5.04 3.35
CA PHE A 94 -5.12 -4.88 4.55
C PHE A 94 -6.54 -5.44 4.35
N GLU A 95 -7.23 -5.05 3.27
CA GLU A 95 -8.57 -5.55 2.96
C GLU A 95 -8.60 -7.08 2.85
N ARG A 96 -7.61 -7.68 2.18
CA ARG A 96 -7.49 -9.14 2.06
C ARG A 96 -7.31 -9.81 3.42
N HIS A 97 -6.47 -9.26 4.31
CA HIS A 97 -6.25 -9.82 5.64
C HIS A 97 -7.51 -9.80 6.50
N VAL A 98 -8.25 -8.68 6.49
CA VAL A 98 -9.54 -8.59 7.19
C VAL A 98 -10.55 -9.59 6.64
N ARG A 99 -10.63 -9.76 5.31
CA ARG A 99 -11.51 -10.78 4.69
C ARG A 99 -11.11 -12.20 5.07
N ALA A 100 -9.83 -12.49 5.16
CA ALA A 100 -9.31 -13.81 5.51
C ALA A 100 -9.66 -14.21 6.96
N ALA A 101 -9.78 -13.24 7.87
CA ALA A 101 -10.18 -13.47 9.26
C ALA A 101 -11.65 -13.94 9.43
N LYS A 102 -12.40 -14.17 8.33
CA LYS A 102 -13.81 -14.56 8.38
C LYS A 102 -14.06 -15.81 9.22
N SER A 103 -13.15 -16.79 9.25
CA SER A 103 -13.33 -18.03 10.03
C SER A 103 -13.40 -17.72 11.53
N ASP A 104 -12.63 -16.73 11.96
CA ASP A 104 -12.36 -16.45 13.36
C ASP A 104 -13.41 -15.53 13.98
N ILE A 105 -14.10 -14.74 13.15
CA ILE A 105 -15.21 -13.87 13.56
C ILE A 105 -16.49 -14.70 13.74
N LYS A 106 -17.10 -14.67 14.93
CA LYS A 106 -18.27 -15.47 15.30
C LYS A 106 -19.55 -14.64 15.45
N SER A 107 -19.44 -13.36 15.74
CA SER A 107 -20.55 -12.45 16.07
C SER A 107 -21.29 -11.84 14.88
N ILE A 108 -21.12 -12.38 13.67
CA ILE A 108 -21.83 -11.89 12.49
C ILE A 108 -23.33 -12.22 12.64
N PRO A 109 -24.24 -11.24 12.51
CA PRO A 109 -25.67 -11.48 12.64
C PRO A 109 -26.17 -12.53 11.65
N LYS A 110 -27.01 -13.48 12.11
CA LYS A 110 -27.54 -14.59 11.29
C LYS A 110 -28.28 -14.14 10.02
N LYS A 111 -28.82 -12.91 10.01
CA LYS A 111 -29.47 -12.29 8.85
C LYS A 111 -28.53 -12.00 7.68
N TYR A 112 -27.21 -12.03 7.90
CA TYR A 112 -26.22 -11.68 6.89
C TYR A 112 -25.42 -12.90 6.41
N ASN A 113 -25.17 -12.95 5.10
CA ASN A 113 -24.18 -13.87 4.53
C ASN A 113 -22.78 -13.47 5.03
N LYS A 114 -22.05 -14.44 5.60
CA LYS A 114 -20.74 -14.21 6.24
C LYS A 114 -19.70 -13.64 5.28
N ASP A 115 -19.65 -14.14 4.04
CA ASP A 115 -18.68 -13.70 3.03
C ASP A 115 -18.99 -12.29 2.53
N GLU A 116 -20.26 -11.99 2.30
CA GLU A 116 -20.67 -10.65 1.91
C GLU A 116 -20.42 -9.64 3.04
N TYR A 117 -20.68 -10.04 4.28
CA TYR A 117 -20.39 -9.25 5.48
C TYR A 117 -18.92 -8.89 5.62
N MET A 118 -18.05 -9.88 5.55
CA MET A 118 -16.62 -9.62 5.65
C MET A 118 -16.09 -8.82 4.46
N ARG A 119 -16.65 -9.01 3.26
CA ARG A 119 -16.29 -8.20 2.08
C ARG A 119 -16.68 -6.73 2.26
N LYS A 120 -17.92 -6.43 2.67
CA LYS A 120 -18.39 -5.06 2.92
C LYS A 120 -17.61 -4.40 4.05
N LEU A 121 -17.43 -5.10 5.18
CA LEU A 121 -16.66 -4.62 6.32
C LEU A 121 -15.22 -4.27 5.93
N ALA A 122 -14.51 -5.17 5.26
CA ALA A 122 -13.13 -4.94 4.85
C ALA A 122 -13.00 -3.76 3.87
N SER A 123 -13.93 -3.62 2.92
CA SER A 123 -13.97 -2.49 1.99
C SER A 123 -14.19 -1.16 2.72
N CYS A 124 -15.15 -1.10 3.65
CA CYS A 124 -15.41 0.08 4.47
C CYS A 124 -14.22 0.44 5.36
N LEU A 125 -13.59 -0.54 6.01
CA LEU A 125 -12.37 -0.32 6.81
C LEU A 125 -11.24 0.24 5.93
N ARG A 126 -10.99 -0.37 4.75
CA ARG A 126 -9.99 0.14 3.80
C ARG A 126 -10.26 1.58 3.39
N CYS A 127 -11.50 1.88 3.00
CA CYS A 127 -11.91 3.22 2.61
C CYS A 127 -11.76 4.21 3.77
N ARG A 128 -12.14 3.82 4.98
CA ARG A 128 -12.04 4.67 6.17
C ARG A 128 -10.58 4.96 6.52
N VAL A 129 -9.71 3.95 6.58
CA VAL A 129 -8.27 4.13 6.80
C VAL A 129 -7.69 5.10 5.77
N ARG A 130 -8.02 4.90 4.48
CA ARG A 130 -7.55 5.77 3.40
C ARG A 130 -7.89 7.23 3.63
N ILE A 131 -9.17 7.54 3.84
CA ILE A 131 -9.64 8.93 3.97
C ILE A 131 -9.11 9.56 5.26
N GLU A 132 -9.05 8.81 6.37
CA GLU A 132 -8.47 9.30 7.63
C GLU A 132 -7.02 9.73 7.44
N LEU A 133 -6.19 8.86 6.84
CA LEU A 133 -4.78 9.16 6.60
C LEU A 133 -4.59 10.31 5.59
N GLU A 134 -5.35 10.33 4.50
CA GLU A 134 -5.30 11.42 3.52
C GLU A 134 -5.65 12.77 4.15
N ARG A 135 -6.69 12.84 5.00
CA ARG A 135 -7.08 14.07 5.71
C ARG A 135 -6.04 14.48 6.75
N LEU A 136 -5.51 13.53 7.52
CA LEU A 136 -4.44 13.81 8.49
C LEU A 136 -3.18 14.33 7.81
N ARG A 137 -2.81 13.77 6.65
CA ARG A 137 -1.63 14.20 5.90
C ARG A 137 -1.76 15.62 5.35
N LYS A 138 -2.97 16.02 4.96
CA LYS A 138 -3.25 17.41 4.54
C LYS A 138 -3.13 18.43 5.67
N GLN A 139 -3.29 18.01 6.93
CA GLN A 139 -3.24 18.89 8.11
C GLN A 139 -1.90 18.87 8.84
N SER A 140 -1.14 17.77 8.73
CA SER A 140 0.08 17.55 9.50
C SER A 140 1.28 18.19 8.79
N CYS A 141 2.05 19.00 9.50
CA CYS A 141 3.26 19.65 8.99
C CYS A 141 4.53 18.78 9.09
N ASN A 142 4.54 17.77 9.95
CA ASN A 142 5.69 16.85 10.10
C ASN A 142 5.26 15.37 10.18
N ASP A 143 6.21 14.48 9.91
CA ASP A 143 5.95 13.03 9.82
C ASP A 143 5.68 12.41 11.19
N GLU A 144 6.26 12.90 12.28
CA GLU A 144 6.06 12.35 13.63
C GLU A 144 4.63 12.59 14.15
N LEU A 145 4.13 13.82 14.01
CA LEU A 145 2.76 14.18 14.34
C LEU A 145 1.77 13.37 13.50
N PHE A 146 2.06 13.21 12.19
CA PHE A 146 1.27 12.37 11.32
C PHE A 146 1.21 10.93 11.83
N LEU A 147 2.35 10.31 12.14
CA LEU A 147 2.40 8.91 12.61
C LEU A 147 1.62 8.71 13.92
N ARG A 148 1.78 9.64 14.87
CA ARG A 148 1.06 9.60 16.15
C ARG A 148 -0.45 9.71 15.95
N SER A 149 -0.90 10.70 15.17
CA SER A 149 -2.32 10.90 14.90
C SER A 149 -2.93 9.78 14.05
N ALA A 150 -2.16 9.25 13.10
CA ALA A 150 -2.57 8.12 12.26
C ALA A 150 -2.89 6.88 13.10
N LYS A 151 -2.03 6.54 14.06
CA LYS A 151 -2.25 5.41 14.97
C LYS A 151 -3.58 5.54 15.72
N PHE A 152 -3.79 6.68 16.39
CA PHE A 152 -5.03 6.92 17.13
C PHE A 152 -6.28 6.92 16.23
N ALA A 153 -6.17 7.49 15.03
CA ALA A 153 -7.30 7.54 14.10
C ALA A 153 -7.71 6.15 13.62
N ILE A 154 -6.72 5.33 13.24
CA ILE A 154 -6.93 3.98 12.75
C ILE A 154 -7.53 3.08 13.85
N GLU A 155 -7.00 3.11 15.07
CA GLU A 155 -7.55 2.36 16.21
C GLU A 155 -9.00 2.76 16.51
N ASN A 156 -9.33 4.05 16.36
CA ASN A 156 -10.67 4.58 16.61
C ASN A 156 -11.71 4.18 15.55
N ILE A 157 -11.30 3.70 14.36
CA ILE A 157 -12.24 3.34 13.29
C ILE A 157 -13.24 2.30 13.76
N LEU A 158 -12.78 1.26 14.45
CA LEU A 158 -13.66 0.17 14.86
C LEU A 158 -14.62 0.58 15.98
N HIS A 159 -14.18 1.41 16.91
CA HIS A 159 -15.05 2.04 17.92
C HIS A 159 -16.14 2.88 17.25
N CYS A 160 -15.74 3.76 16.31
CA CYS A 160 -16.67 4.56 15.52
C CYS A 160 -17.67 3.69 14.75
N PHE A 161 -17.22 2.59 14.14
CA PHE A 161 -18.09 1.69 13.40
C PHE A 161 -19.05 0.91 14.30
N SER A 162 -18.68 0.70 15.56
CA SER A 162 -19.53 0.06 16.57
C SER A 162 -20.50 1.06 17.24
N GLY A 163 -20.55 2.31 16.78
CA GLY A 163 -21.40 3.37 17.33
C GLY A 163 -20.81 4.10 18.54
N ASP A 164 -19.59 3.76 18.97
CA ASP A 164 -18.89 4.51 20.02
C ASP A 164 -18.15 5.71 19.43
N HIS A 165 -18.74 6.89 19.61
CA HIS A 165 -18.23 8.14 19.07
C HIS A 165 -17.53 9.03 20.11
N LYS A 166 -17.27 8.54 21.33
CA LYS A 166 -16.65 9.34 22.42
C LYS A 166 -15.36 10.01 21.98
N MET A 167 -14.45 9.23 21.39
CA MET A 167 -13.13 9.70 20.95
C MET A 167 -13.11 10.24 19.51
N CYS A 168 -14.23 10.22 18.79
CA CYS A 168 -14.24 10.62 17.38
C CYS A 168 -13.91 12.11 17.15
N LYS A 169 -14.21 12.99 18.13
CA LYS A 169 -13.84 14.42 18.05
C LYS A 169 -12.33 14.63 17.95
N GLU A 170 -11.57 13.83 18.69
CA GLU A 170 -10.13 13.97 18.82
C GLU A 170 -9.39 13.11 17.80
N ARG A 171 -9.89 11.89 17.57
CA ARG A 171 -9.17 10.85 16.84
C ARG A 171 -9.62 10.67 15.40
N SER A 172 -10.81 11.15 15.01
CA SER A 172 -11.30 10.97 13.63
C SER A 172 -11.36 12.29 12.87
N ARG A 173 -10.90 12.27 11.63
CA ARG A 173 -11.07 13.35 10.65
C ARG A 173 -12.22 13.08 9.69
N VAL A 174 -12.87 11.92 9.78
CA VAL A 174 -13.93 11.50 8.85
C VAL A 174 -15.29 11.36 9.52
N CYS A 175 -15.35 11.04 10.82
CA CYS A 175 -16.62 10.86 11.52
C CYS A 175 -17.48 12.14 11.51
N THR A 176 -18.69 12.05 10.97
CA THR A 176 -19.67 13.15 10.94
C THR A 176 -20.91 12.89 11.81
N TYR A 177 -20.85 11.89 12.71
CA TYR A 177 -21.99 11.49 13.56
C TYR A 177 -22.62 12.69 14.29
N ARG A 178 -21.79 13.60 14.84
CA ARG A 178 -22.25 14.81 15.54
C ARG A 178 -22.98 15.83 14.66
N VAL A 179 -22.86 15.74 13.33
CA VAL A 179 -23.42 16.71 12.37
C VAL A 179 -24.69 16.18 11.72
N THR A 180 -24.75 14.87 11.45
CA THR A 180 -25.78 14.29 10.58
C THR A 180 -26.53 13.11 11.19
N SER A 181 -26.10 12.63 12.38
CA SER A 181 -26.60 11.39 13.00
C SER A 181 -26.75 10.23 12.00
N SER A 182 -25.85 10.18 11.02
CA SER A 182 -26.00 9.34 9.83
C SER A 182 -24.98 8.20 9.82
N TYR A 183 -25.50 6.99 9.65
CA TYR A 183 -24.71 5.76 9.53
C TYR A 183 -24.39 5.37 8.09
N LYS A 184 -24.59 6.28 7.11
CA LYS A 184 -24.28 6.02 5.68
C LYS A 184 -22.83 5.59 5.42
N HIS A 185 -21.92 5.90 6.34
CA HIS A 185 -20.51 5.53 6.26
C HIS A 185 -20.20 4.11 6.79
N LEU A 186 -21.19 3.43 7.39
CA LEU A 186 -21.07 2.08 7.92
C LEU A 186 -21.41 1.04 6.86
N PRO A 187 -20.85 -0.19 6.93
CA PRO A 187 -21.04 -1.21 5.90
C PRO A 187 -22.50 -1.61 5.63
N TYR A 188 -23.37 -1.40 6.61
CA TYR A 188 -24.77 -1.82 6.60
C TYR A 188 -25.75 -0.70 6.98
N GLY A 189 -25.29 0.55 7.08
CA GLY A 189 -26.14 1.64 7.56
C GLY A 189 -26.53 1.52 9.04
N GLU A 190 -25.93 0.59 9.78
CA GLU A 190 -26.14 0.37 11.21
C GLU A 190 -24.79 0.11 11.92
N PRO A 191 -24.68 0.41 13.22
CA PRO A 191 -23.52 0.08 14.04
C PRO A 191 -23.14 -1.41 13.96
N LEU A 192 -21.84 -1.69 13.93
CA LEU A 192 -21.33 -3.06 13.95
C LEU A 192 -21.62 -3.72 15.29
N ALA A 193 -22.41 -4.80 15.26
CA ALA A 193 -22.69 -5.64 16.43
C ALA A 193 -21.60 -6.70 16.65
N LEU A 194 -20.32 -6.32 16.59
CA LEU A 194 -19.21 -7.23 16.84
C LEU A 194 -18.98 -7.42 18.34
N GLN A 195 -18.78 -8.67 18.77
CA GLN A 195 -18.32 -8.98 20.13
C GLN A 195 -16.88 -8.51 20.35
N GLU A 196 -16.50 -8.29 21.60
CA GLU A 196 -15.18 -7.73 21.94
C GLU A 196 -14.00 -8.63 21.49
N SER A 197 -14.18 -9.95 21.53
CA SER A 197 -13.22 -10.92 20.98
C SER A 197 -12.99 -10.71 19.48
N ASP A 198 -14.06 -10.46 18.74
CA ASP A 198 -14.02 -10.28 17.28
C ASP A 198 -13.45 -8.91 16.92
N LYS A 199 -13.74 -7.89 17.75
CA LYS A 199 -13.10 -6.58 17.62
C LYS A 199 -11.59 -6.68 17.77
N LYS A 200 -11.09 -7.49 18.72
CA LYS A 200 -9.64 -7.73 18.89
C LYS A 200 -9.02 -8.38 17.66
N ILE A 201 -9.72 -9.28 16.96
CA ILE A 201 -9.22 -9.89 15.71
C ILE A 201 -9.09 -8.83 14.61
N VAL A 202 -10.11 -7.98 14.44
CA VAL A 202 -10.07 -6.90 13.43
C VAL A 202 -8.99 -5.87 13.78
N LEU A 203 -8.89 -5.46 15.04
CA LEU A 203 -7.83 -4.57 15.53
C LEU A 203 -6.44 -5.19 15.37
N GLY A 204 -6.30 -6.50 15.58
CA GLY A 204 -5.05 -7.22 15.34
C GLY A 204 -4.61 -7.14 13.88
N ASN A 205 -5.54 -7.29 12.93
CA ASN A 205 -5.26 -7.13 11.50
C ASN A 205 -4.90 -5.68 11.12
N ILE A 206 -5.58 -4.71 11.73
CA ILE A 206 -5.27 -3.29 11.60
C ILE A 206 -3.84 -3.03 12.09
N ASN A 207 -3.52 -3.42 13.32
CA ASN A 207 -2.22 -3.18 13.95
C ASN A 207 -1.09 -3.92 13.24
N LYS A 208 -1.31 -5.14 12.74
CA LYS A 208 -0.32 -5.85 11.93
C LYS A 208 0.04 -5.12 10.63
N THR A 209 -0.90 -4.35 10.08
CA THR A 209 -0.70 -3.68 8.79
C THR A 209 -0.23 -2.24 8.94
N PHE A 210 -0.69 -1.55 9.98
CA PHE A 210 -0.47 -0.13 10.25
C PHE A 210 0.11 0.11 11.65
N ASP A 211 1.02 -0.75 12.09
CA ASP A 211 1.90 -0.46 13.23
C ASP A 211 2.83 0.72 12.91
N ALA A 212 3.68 1.11 13.87
CA ALA A 212 4.62 2.20 13.68
C ALA A 212 5.52 1.99 12.45
N THR A 213 5.93 0.75 12.17
CA THR A 213 6.74 0.40 11.00
C THR A 213 5.94 0.54 9.71
N GLY A 214 4.77 -0.10 9.63
CA GLY A 214 3.89 -0.06 8.46
C GLY A 214 3.43 1.36 8.12
N LEU A 215 3.17 2.20 9.12
CA LEU A 215 2.82 3.61 8.92
C LEU A 215 4.01 4.43 8.39
N LYS A 216 5.24 4.17 8.87
CA LYS A 216 6.45 4.82 8.33
C LYS A 216 6.66 4.48 6.85
N GLU A 217 6.43 3.23 6.46
CA GLU A 217 6.56 2.79 5.07
C GLU A 217 5.60 3.52 4.11
N VAL A 218 4.43 3.95 4.59
CA VAL A 218 3.41 4.62 3.78
C VAL A 218 3.19 6.08 4.17
N ALA A 219 4.11 6.69 4.94
CA ALA A 219 3.89 8.00 5.55
C ALA A 219 3.62 9.15 4.55
N LYS A 220 4.09 9.01 3.31
CA LYS A 220 3.84 9.97 2.23
C LYS A 220 2.58 9.68 1.41
N LEU A 221 1.91 8.55 1.68
CA LEU A 221 0.68 8.09 1.01
C LEU A 221 0.81 7.99 -0.52
N PHE A 222 2.03 7.80 -1.02
CA PHE A 222 2.30 7.68 -2.45
C PHE A 222 1.63 6.45 -3.04
N ASN A 223 1.13 6.58 -4.27
CA ASN A 223 0.60 5.46 -5.05
C ASN A 223 1.49 5.21 -6.27
N THR A 224 1.53 3.95 -6.69
CA THR A 224 2.16 3.52 -7.94
C THR A 224 1.14 3.42 -9.08
N ASN A 225 -0.17 3.45 -8.80
CA ASN A 225 -1.25 3.38 -9.79
C ASN A 225 -1.17 4.49 -10.87
N ALA A 226 -0.70 5.69 -10.52
CA ALA A 226 -0.50 6.76 -11.51
C ALA A 226 0.57 6.36 -12.55
N CYS A 227 1.63 5.66 -12.11
CA CYS A 227 2.64 5.08 -13.00
C CYS A 227 2.13 3.82 -13.71
N GLU A 228 1.30 2.99 -13.07
CA GLU A 228 0.68 1.82 -13.70
C GLU A 228 -0.29 2.22 -14.82
N SER A 229 -1.08 3.28 -14.65
CA SER A 229 -2.00 3.78 -15.69
C SER A 229 -1.23 4.34 -16.90
N LEU A 230 -0.13 5.06 -16.66
CA LEU A 230 0.80 5.50 -17.70
C LEU A 230 1.45 4.32 -18.43
N ASN A 231 1.90 3.30 -17.70
CA ASN A 231 2.45 2.09 -18.32
C ASN A 231 1.37 1.28 -19.06
N ALA A 232 0.16 1.15 -18.50
CA ALA A 232 -0.94 0.41 -19.09
C ALA A 232 -1.49 1.08 -20.35
N SER A 233 -1.59 2.40 -20.40
CA SER A 233 -1.95 3.15 -21.61
C SER A 233 -0.88 3.02 -22.69
N VAL A 234 0.40 3.13 -22.35
CA VAL A 234 1.52 2.82 -23.27
C VAL A 234 1.47 1.37 -23.78
N PHE A 235 0.94 0.42 -22.99
CA PHE A 235 0.76 -0.98 -23.40
C PHE A 235 -0.59 -1.30 -24.08
N HIS A 236 -1.62 -0.47 -23.92
CA HIS A 236 -2.91 -0.62 -24.62
C HIS A 236 -2.87 -0.05 -26.04
N TYR A 237 -2.07 0.99 -26.28
CA TYR A 237 -1.80 1.52 -27.63
C TYR A 237 -0.67 0.78 -28.35
N ALA A 238 -0.07 -0.23 -27.75
CA ALA A 238 0.81 -1.14 -28.46
C ALA A 238 -0.05 -2.04 -29.38
N PRO A 239 0.24 -2.13 -30.69
CA PRO A 239 -0.54 -2.95 -31.61
C PRO A 239 -0.54 -4.40 -31.09
N LYS A 240 -1.74 -4.95 -30.91
CA LYS A 240 -1.92 -6.38 -30.61
C LYS A 240 -1.51 -7.14 -31.86
N THR A 241 -0.35 -7.77 -31.81
CA THR A 241 0.18 -8.64 -32.87
C THR A 241 -0.41 -10.03 -32.84
#